data_AF-A0A7J7ZXE0-F1
#
_entry.id   AF-A0A7J7ZXE0-F1
#
_cell.length_a   1.000
_cell.length_b   1.000
_cell.length_c   1.000
_cell.angle_alpha   90.00
_cell.angle_beta   90.00
_cell.angle_gamma   90.00
#
_symmetry.space_group_name_H-M   'P 1'
#
loop_
_entity.id
_entity.type
_entity.pdbx_description
1 polymer ?
#
loop_
_entity_poly.entity_id
_entity_poly.type
_entity_poly.pdbx_seq_one_letter_code
_entity_poly.pdbx_strand_id
1 'polypeptide(L)'
;MSNFVPKKEHWREVLIHYFILKKSAAESYRILWEAYGEHAPSQDTCERWSKCFKSDGFYVKDKEPGQPKKFEDQKLQALLDEDACQTKKQLAERLNIVHQTISNCLQAMGKILKERKWVPHQLNERQMENRKVISKMLLQWHKRKSFLHGIVTGDEKWISFENPKYTKSWVDPGQPSASTARPNCFRKETMLCVWWDQEGVVYYEFLKAGETVNTDHYQQ
;
A
#
# COMPACT_ATOMS: atom_id res chain seq x y z
N MET A 1 -39.78 -16.47 -38.13
CA MET A 1 -38.33 -16.20 -38.25
C MET A 1 -37.85 -15.74 -36.88
N SER A 2 -36.75 -16.30 -36.39
CA SER A 2 -36.19 -15.99 -35.07
C SER A 2 -35.82 -14.50 -34.96
N ASN A 3 -36.45 -13.77 -34.04
CA ASN A 3 -36.17 -12.35 -33.77
C ASN A 3 -34.86 -12.19 -32.99
N PHE A 4 -33.73 -12.55 -33.61
CA PHE A 4 -32.41 -12.34 -33.01
C PHE A 4 -32.01 -10.88 -33.18
N VAL A 5 -31.91 -10.16 -32.06
CA VAL A 5 -31.43 -8.78 -32.04
C VAL A 5 -29.92 -8.80 -31.77
N PRO A 6 -29.07 -8.44 -32.75
CA PRO A 6 -27.63 -8.49 -32.60
C PRO A 6 -27.14 -7.46 -31.57
N LYS A 7 -26.34 -7.92 -30.60
CA LYS A 7 -25.61 -7.03 -29.69
C LYS A 7 -24.47 -6.32 -30.44
N LYS A 8 -23.96 -5.22 -29.88
CA LYS A 8 -22.85 -4.46 -30.48
C LYS A 8 -21.59 -5.29 -30.76
N GLU A 9 -21.30 -6.26 -29.90
CA GLU A 9 -20.16 -7.16 -30.06
C GLU A 9 -20.36 -8.14 -31.24
N HIS A 10 -21.60 -8.62 -31.42
CA HIS A 10 -21.94 -9.61 -32.44
C HIS A 10 -21.70 -9.10 -33.86
N TRP A 11 -22.23 -7.93 -34.22
CA TRP A 11 -22.02 -7.41 -35.58
C TRP A 11 -20.58 -6.96 -35.83
N ARG A 12 -19.79 -6.68 -34.78
CA ARG A 12 -18.35 -6.38 -34.90
C ARG A 12 -17.54 -7.64 -35.19
N GLU A 13 -17.85 -8.77 -34.57
CA GLU A 13 -17.26 -10.07 -34.91
C GLU A 13 -17.57 -10.46 -36.36
N VAL A 14 -18.81 -10.22 -36.80
CA VAL A 14 -19.21 -10.47 -38.20
C VAL A 14 -18.49 -9.52 -39.17
N LEU A 15 -18.30 -8.24 -38.81
CA LEU A 15 -17.49 -7.30 -39.60
C LEU A 15 -16.03 -7.74 -39.72
N ILE A 16 -15.43 -8.26 -38.64
CA ILE A 16 -14.08 -8.82 -38.66
C ILE A 16 -14.00 -9.98 -39.65
N HIS A 17 -14.98 -10.88 -39.61
CA HIS A 17 -15.05 -11.99 -40.55
C HIS A 17 -15.09 -11.51 -42.02
N TYR A 18 -15.94 -10.53 -42.34
CA TYR A 18 -16.01 -9.98 -43.70
C TYR A 18 -14.76 -9.21 -44.12
N PHE A 19 -14.10 -8.56 -43.16
CA PHE A 19 -12.83 -7.89 -43.39
C PHE A 19 -11.70 -8.89 -43.72
N ILE A 20 -11.65 -10.04 -43.02
CA ILE A 20 -10.70 -11.14 -43.34
C ILE A 20 -10.98 -11.71 -44.74
N LEU A 21 -12.25 -11.80 -45.13
CA LEU A 21 -12.67 -12.18 -46.48
C LEU A 21 -12.42 -11.11 -47.55
N LYS A 22 -11.73 -10.00 -47.20
CA LYS A 22 -11.39 -8.87 -48.09
C LYS A 22 -12.59 -8.19 -48.74
N LYS A 23 -13.78 -8.27 -48.13
CA LYS A 23 -14.95 -7.51 -48.56
C LYS A 23 -14.79 -6.03 -48.21
N SER A 24 -15.35 -5.16 -49.02
CA SER A 24 -15.36 -3.72 -48.73
C SER A 24 -16.32 -3.39 -47.58
N ALA A 25 -16.16 -2.22 -46.96
CA ALA A 25 -17.05 -1.77 -45.88
C ALA A 25 -18.50 -1.61 -46.37
N ALA A 26 -18.70 -1.15 -47.61
CA ALA A 26 -20.01 -1.00 -48.23
C ALA A 26 -20.68 -2.36 -48.51
N GLU A 27 -19.92 -3.36 -48.96
CA GLU A 27 -20.42 -4.73 -49.14
C GLU A 27 -20.77 -5.39 -47.81
N SER A 28 -19.93 -5.19 -46.79
CA SER A 28 -20.18 -5.71 -45.44
C SER A 28 -21.44 -5.09 -44.84
N TYR A 29 -21.66 -3.79 -45.03
CA TYR A 29 -22.90 -3.11 -44.64
C TYR A 29 -24.13 -3.70 -45.35
N ARG A 30 -24.06 -3.91 -46.68
CA ARG A 30 -25.17 -4.51 -47.44
C ARG A 30 -25.58 -5.89 -46.91
N ILE A 31 -24.59 -6.75 -46.63
CA ILE A 31 -24.83 -8.10 -46.11
C ILE A 31 -25.41 -8.05 -44.69
N LEU A 32 -24.92 -7.14 -43.85
CA LEU A 32 -25.45 -6.94 -42.50
C LEU A 32 -26.87 -6.37 -42.51
N TRP A 33 -27.17 -5.45 -43.44
CA TRP A 33 -28.50 -4.89 -43.62
C TRP A 33 -29.50 -5.95 -44.10
N GLU A 34 -29.09 -6.81 -45.03
CA GLU A 34 -29.91 -7.93 -45.51
C GLU A 34 -30.21 -8.96 -44.40
N ALA A 35 -29.24 -9.22 -43.52
CA ALA A 35 -29.38 -10.20 -42.44
C ALA A 35 -30.12 -9.66 -41.20
N TYR A 36 -29.90 -8.39 -40.82
CA TYR A 36 -30.36 -7.84 -39.54
C TYR A 36 -31.32 -6.64 -39.66
N GLY A 37 -31.54 -6.13 -40.87
CA GLY A 37 -32.46 -5.00 -41.13
C GLY A 37 -32.13 -3.76 -40.31
N GLU A 38 -33.14 -3.20 -39.64
CA GLU A 38 -33.01 -1.99 -38.80
C GLU A 38 -32.05 -2.15 -37.61
N HIS A 39 -31.72 -3.39 -37.23
CA HIS A 39 -30.75 -3.66 -36.16
C HIS A 39 -29.31 -3.73 -36.65
N ALA A 40 -29.05 -3.52 -37.94
CA ALA A 40 -27.72 -3.47 -38.51
C ALA A 40 -26.99 -2.15 -38.17
N PRO A 41 -25.64 -2.16 -38.08
CA PRO A 41 -24.86 -0.93 -37.94
C PRO A 41 -24.99 -0.03 -39.17
N SER A 42 -24.88 1.29 -38.98
CA SER A 42 -24.86 2.24 -40.10
C SER A 42 -23.62 2.04 -40.98
N GLN A 43 -23.71 2.45 -42.25
CA GLN A 43 -22.57 2.38 -43.17
C GLN A 43 -21.33 3.09 -42.62
N ASP A 44 -21.49 4.29 -42.05
CA ASP A 44 -20.40 5.04 -41.41
C ASP A 44 -19.73 4.26 -40.28
N THR A 45 -20.53 3.49 -39.52
CA THR A 45 -20.02 2.64 -38.44
C THR A 45 -19.17 1.49 -39.02
N CYS A 46 -19.64 0.84 -40.09
CA CYS A 46 -18.88 -0.21 -40.78
C CYS A 46 -17.57 0.31 -41.38
N GLU A 47 -17.57 1.51 -41.95
CA GLU A 47 -16.38 2.16 -42.50
C GLU A 47 -15.37 2.55 -41.41
N ARG A 48 -15.86 3.12 -40.30
CA ARG A 48 -15.02 3.46 -39.14
C ARG A 48 -14.34 2.22 -38.57
N TRP A 49 -15.09 1.13 -38.38
CA TRP A 49 -14.53 -0.14 -37.88
C TRP A 49 -13.57 -0.79 -38.88
N SER A 50 -13.88 -0.75 -40.18
CA SER A 50 -12.97 -1.23 -41.22
C SER A 50 -11.65 -0.45 -41.26
N LYS A 51 -11.67 0.85 -40.94
CA LYS A 51 -10.44 1.65 -40.75
C LYS A 51 -9.70 1.23 -39.47
N CYS A 52 -10.41 1.01 -38.36
CA CYS A 52 -9.81 0.52 -37.12
C CYS A 52 -9.13 -0.86 -37.27
N PHE A 53 -9.73 -1.80 -38.02
CA PHE A 53 -9.12 -3.11 -38.26
C PHE A 53 -7.82 -3.03 -39.08
N LYS A 54 -7.65 -1.98 -39.90
CA LYS A 54 -6.41 -1.72 -40.62
C LYS A 54 -5.30 -1.16 -39.72
N SER A 55 -5.63 -0.46 -38.64
CA SER A 55 -4.65 0.26 -37.80
C SER A 55 -4.34 -0.41 -36.46
N ASP A 56 -5.35 -0.92 -35.75
CA ASP A 56 -5.29 -1.19 -34.30
C ASP A 56 -5.59 -2.66 -33.92
N GLY A 57 -5.80 -3.55 -34.90
CA GLY A 57 -6.08 -4.98 -34.69
C GLY A 57 -7.57 -5.33 -34.49
N PHE A 58 -7.87 -6.62 -34.33
CA PHE A 58 -9.21 -7.21 -34.29
C PHE A 58 -9.91 -7.10 -32.91
N TYR A 59 -9.96 -5.90 -32.32
CA TYR A 59 -10.66 -5.69 -31.04
C TYR A 59 -12.18 -5.55 -31.26
N VAL A 60 -12.97 -6.35 -30.53
CA VAL A 60 -14.44 -6.36 -30.60
C VAL A 60 -15.08 -5.36 -29.63
N LYS A 61 -14.42 -5.10 -28.49
CA LYS A 61 -14.91 -4.16 -27.46
C LYS A 61 -14.41 -2.74 -27.74
N ASP A 62 -15.24 -1.75 -27.42
CA ASP A 62 -14.78 -0.35 -27.41
C ASP A 62 -13.60 -0.25 -26.44
N LYS A 63 -12.53 0.46 -26.84
CA LYS A 63 -11.49 0.82 -25.89
C LYS A 63 -12.19 1.61 -24.78
N GLU A 64 -12.30 1.03 -23.58
CA GLU A 64 -12.66 1.82 -22.42
C GLU A 64 -11.70 3.00 -22.36
N PRO A 65 -12.16 4.23 -22.05
CA PRO A 65 -11.27 5.36 -21.83
C PRO A 65 -10.41 5.04 -20.60
N GLY A 66 -9.36 4.28 -20.85
CA GLY A 66 -8.52 3.66 -19.86
C GLY A 66 -7.38 4.59 -19.53
N GLN A 67 -7.34 4.94 -18.26
CA GLN A 67 -6.19 5.43 -17.50
C GLN A 67 -6.10 6.95 -17.35
N PRO A 68 -5.95 7.44 -16.09
CA PRO A 68 -5.51 8.81 -15.83
C PRO A 68 -4.23 9.09 -16.62
N LYS A 69 -4.05 10.33 -17.07
CA LYS A 69 -2.94 10.74 -17.93
C LYS A 69 -1.59 10.34 -17.29
N LYS A 70 -0.80 9.49 -17.96
CA LYS A 70 0.56 9.07 -17.54
C LYS A 70 1.47 10.23 -17.09
N PHE A 71 1.24 11.42 -17.64
CA PHE A 71 1.97 12.64 -17.30
C PHE A 71 1.70 13.15 -15.87
N GLU A 72 0.47 13.00 -15.37
CA GLU A 72 0.09 13.42 -14.01
C GLU A 72 0.67 12.44 -12.98
N ASP A 73 0.76 11.15 -13.30
CA ASP A 73 1.36 10.12 -12.43
C ASP A 73 2.87 10.35 -12.23
N GLN A 74 3.60 10.79 -13.27
CA GLN A 74 5.04 11.10 -13.16
C GLN A 74 5.30 12.30 -12.24
N LYS A 75 4.48 13.36 -12.36
CA LYS A 75 4.59 14.53 -11.50
C LYS A 75 4.22 14.21 -10.05
N LEU A 76 3.18 13.40 -9.85
CA LEU A 76 2.78 12.94 -8.53
C LEU A 76 3.87 12.05 -7.90
N GLN A 77 4.50 11.17 -8.68
CA GLN A 77 5.60 10.35 -8.21
C GLN A 77 6.81 11.20 -7.78
N ALA A 78 7.19 12.20 -8.56
CA ALA A 78 8.30 13.11 -8.20
C ALA A 78 8.05 13.84 -6.87
N LEU A 79 6.82 14.33 -6.63
CA LEU A 79 6.46 14.97 -5.36
C LEU A 79 6.54 14.01 -4.16
N LEU A 80 6.18 12.74 -4.36
CA LEU A 80 6.28 11.72 -3.31
C LEU A 80 7.73 11.30 -3.05
N ASP A 81 8.60 11.37 -4.05
CA ASP A 81 10.04 11.07 -3.90
C ASP A 81 10.78 12.20 -3.15
N GLU A 82 10.33 13.45 -3.31
CA GLU A 82 10.80 14.60 -2.51
C GLU A 82 10.33 14.51 -1.06
N ASP A 83 9.02 14.29 -0.84
CA ASP A 83 8.46 14.13 0.50
C ASP A 83 7.25 13.20 0.50
N ALA A 84 7.48 11.98 0.98
CA ALA A 84 6.46 10.95 1.09
C ALA A 84 5.41 11.22 2.20
N CYS A 85 5.55 12.28 3.01
CA CYS A 85 4.64 12.59 4.11
C CYS A 85 3.48 13.54 3.75
N GLN A 86 3.40 13.99 2.50
CA GLN A 86 2.40 14.97 2.10
C GLN A 86 0.98 14.43 2.19
N THR A 87 0.07 15.28 2.66
CA THR A 87 -1.36 14.97 2.65
C THR A 87 -1.91 15.05 1.22
N LYS A 88 -2.98 14.32 0.94
CA LYS A 88 -3.70 14.38 -0.35
C LYS A 88 -4.12 15.81 -0.71
N LYS A 89 -4.46 16.64 0.28
CA LYS A 89 -4.82 18.06 0.10
C LYS A 89 -3.63 18.91 -0.32
N GLN A 90 -2.47 18.74 0.31
CA GLN A 90 -1.24 19.45 -0.08
C GLN A 90 -0.79 19.06 -1.50
N LEU A 91 -0.91 17.79 -1.86
CA LEU A 91 -0.65 17.31 -3.23
C LEU A 91 -1.63 17.95 -4.23
N ALA A 92 -2.90 18.10 -3.86
CA ALA A 92 -3.94 18.75 -4.67
C ALA A 92 -3.61 20.22 -4.95
N GLU A 93 -3.21 20.95 -3.91
CA GLU A 93 -2.83 22.35 -4.02
C GLU A 93 -1.57 22.53 -4.88
N ARG A 94 -0.53 21.70 -4.69
CA ARG A 94 0.72 21.79 -5.47
C ARG A 94 0.53 21.46 -6.95
N LEU A 95 -0.31 20.47 -7.26
CA LEU A 95 -0.58 20.06 -8.64
C LEU A 95 -1.72 20.86 -9.29
N ASN A 96 -2.44 21.67 -8.52
CA ASN A 96 -3.68 22.34 -8.92
C ASN A 96 -4.73 21.35 -9.49
N ILE A 97 -4.86 20.20 -8.82
CA ILE A 97 -5.75 19.10 -9.22
C ILE A 97 -6.79 18.88 -8.13
N VAL A 98 -8.00 18.47 -8.51
CA VAL A 98 -9.07 18.11 -7.56
C VAL A 98 -8.64 16.93 -6.67
N HIS A 99 -8.89 17.03 -5.36
CA HIS A 99 -8.53 16.02 -4.35
C HIS A 99 -8.93 14.58 -4.73
N GLN A 100 -10.10 14.40 -5.35
CA GLN A 100 -10.58 13.08 -5.77
C GLN A 100 -9.69 12.44 -6.84
N THR A 101 -9.20 13.23 -7.80
CA THR A 101 -8.31 12.75 -8.86
C THR A 101 -7.01 12.22 -8.28
N ILE A 102 -6.44 12.88 -7.27
CA ILE A 102 -5.24 12.39 -6.58
C ILE A 102 -5.50 11.09 -5.83
N SER A 103 -6.67 10.96 -5.19
CA SER A 103 -7.01 9.69 -4.54
C SER A 103 -7.10 8.53 -5.55
N ASN A 104 -7.66 8.79 -6.73
CA ASN A 104 -7.76 7.80 -7.80
C ASN A 104 -6.37 7.48 -8.39
N CYS A 105 -5.53 8.49 -8.65
CA CYS A 105 -4.17 8.31 -9.13
C CYS A 105 -3.30 7.52 -8.13
N LEU A 106 -3.34 7.85 -6.84
CA LEU A 106 -2.61 7.10 -5.81
C LEU A 106 -3.03 5.63 -5.75
N GLN A 107 -4.33 5.34 -5.90
CA GLN A 107 -4.84 3.97 -5.98
C GLN A 107 -4.39 3.27 -7.28
N ALA A 108 -4.44 3.95 -8.42
CA ALA A 108 -3.98 3.42 -9.71
C ALA A 108 -2.47 3.11 -9.72
N MET A 109 -1.68 3.91 -8.98
CA MET A 109 -0.24 3.68 -8.75
C MET A 109 0.05 2.61 -7.69
N GLY A 110 -0.98 2.08 -7.00
CA GLY A 110 -0.81 1.10 -5.93
C GLY A 110 -0.19 1.66 -4.64
N LYS A 111 -0.25 2.98 -4.40
CA LYS A 111 0.28 3.60 -3.19
C LYS A 111 -0.70 3.42 -2.04
N ILE A 112 -0.17 3.05 -0.87
CA ILE A 112 -0.94 2.91 0.37
C ILE A 112 -0.34 3.82 1.45
N LEU A 113 -1.21 4.47 2.21
CA LEU A 113 -0.79 5.29 3.34
C LEU A 113 -0.48 4.36 4.52
N LYS A 114 0.74 4.48 5.07
CA LYS A 114 1.17 3.77 6.27
C LYS A 114 1.71 4.77 7.28
N GLU A 115 1.44 4.53 8.55
CA GLU A 115 2.05 5.29 9.64
C GLU A 115 3.56 5.03 9.67
N ARG A 116 4.34 6.08 9.92
CA ARG A 116 5.78 5.95 10.13
C ARG A 116 6.04 5.22 11.43
N LYS A 117 7.15 4.48 11.48
CA LYS A 117 7.60 3.82 12.71
C LYS A 117 8.26 4.84 13.62
N TRP A 118 7.91 4.79 14.90
CA TRP A 118 8.66 5.51 15.94
C TRP A 118 10.06 4.91 16.05
N VAL A 119 11.08 5.77 16.02
CA VAL A 119 12.48 5.40 16.24
C VAL A 119 12.90 6.00 17.59
N PRO A 120 13.59 5.25 18.46
CA PRO A 120 13.91 5.71 19.82
C PRO A 120 14.70 7.02 19.90
N HIS A 121 15.60 7.26 18.95
CA HIS A 121 16.49 8.42 18.99
C HIS A 121 16.95 8.82 17.58
N GLN A 122 17.13 10.12 17.35
CA GLN A 122 17.74 10.65 16.14
C GLN A 122 19.27 10.55 16.27
N LEU A 123 19.88 9.60 15.55
CA LEU A 123 21.32 9.36 15.64
C LEU A 123 22.12 10.43 14.89
N ASN A 124 23.27 10.79 15.44
CA ASN A 124 24.29 11.56 14.72
C ASN A 124 25.21 10.65 13.87
N GLU A 125 25.99 11.23 12.96
CA GLU A 125 26.87 10.48 12.06
C GLU A 125 27.88 9.60 12.80
N ARG A 126 28.45 10.10 13.90
CA ARG A 126 29.39 9.35 14.73
C ARG A 126 28.74 8.12 15.37
N GLN A 127 27.54 8.26 15.92
CA GLN A 127 26.77 7.15 16.50
C GLN A 127 26.41 6.12 15.43
N MET A 128 26.06 6.57 14.22
CA MET A 128 25.77 5.67 13.09
C MET A 128 27.01 4.85 12.70
N GLU A 129 28.17 5.49 12.53
CA GLU A 129 29.40 4.78 12.17
C GLU A 129 29.86 3.86 13.30
N ASN A 130 29.81 4.30 14.57
CA ASN A 130 30.14 3.45 15.72
C ASN A 130 29.26 2.18 15.75
N ARG A 131 27.94 2.32 15.59
CA ARG A 131 27.02 1.17 15.55
C ARG A 131 27.34 0.22 14.40
N LYS A 132 27.68 0.75 13.23
CA LYS A 132 28.04 -0.03 12.04
C LYS A 132 29.37 -0.78 12.23
N VAL A 133 30.40 -0.12 12.78
CA VAL A 133 31.71 -0.73 13.04
C VAL A 133 31.57 -1.86 14.06
N ILE A 134 30.90 -1.63 15.19
CA ILE A 134 30.66 -2.65 16.22
C ILE A 134 29.88 -3.82 15.64
N SER A 135 28.80 -3.56 14.89
CA SER A 135 28.00 -4.61 14.27
C SER A 135 28.80 -5.44 13.27
N LYS A 136 29.65 -4.81 12.44
CA LYS A 136 30.53 -5.52 11.51
C LYS A 136 31.55 -6.39 12.24
N MET A 137 32.15 -5.88 13.31
CA MET A 137 33.11 -6.62 14.13
C MET A 137 32.46 -7.85 14.77
N LEU A 138 31.32 -7.68 15.43
CA LEU A 138 30.56 -8.79 16.04
C LEU A 138 30.13 -9.82 15.00
N LEU A 139 29.70 -9.38 13.81
CA LEU A 139 29.34 -10.30 12.72
C LEU A 139 30.55 -11.09 12.21
N GLN A 140 31.72 -10.45 12.08
CA GLN A 140 32.95 -11.14 11.68
C GLN A 140 33.38 -12.18 12.72
N TRP A 141 33.28 -11.85 14.01
CA TRP A 141 33.56 -12.80 15.08
C TRP A 141 32.60 -13.98 15.04
N HIS A 142 31.30 -13.72 14.86
CA HIS A 142 30.27 -14.76 14.79
C HIS A 142 30.51 -15.72 13.62
N LYS A 143 30.95 -15.19 12.47
CA LYS A 143 31.29 -15.99 11.29
C LYS A 143 32.50 -16.91 11.52
N ARG A 144 33.46 -16.50 12.35
CA ARG A 144 34.65 -17.33 12.68
C ARG A 144 34.29 -18.43 13.67
N LYS A 145 33.52 -18.09 14.71
CA LYS A 145 33.03 -19.03 15.71
C LYS A 145 31.72 -18.50 16.28
N SER A 146 30.70 -19.36 16.35
CA SER A 146 29.47 -19.00 17.04
C SER A 146 29.78 -18.75 18.52
N PHE A 147 29.39 -17.57 19.01
CA PHE A 147 29.58 -17.16 20.41
C PHE A 147 28.26 -16.84 21.10
N LEU A 148 27.12 -16.94 20.41
CA LEU A 148 25.81 -16.58 20.95
C LEU A 148 25.42 -17.43 22.16
N HIS A 149 25.85 -18.70 22.19
CA HIS A 149 25.60 -19.62 23.30
C HIS A 149 26.25 -19.19 24.63
N GLY A 150 27.24 -18.30 24.61
CA GLY A 150 27.90 -17.79 25.80
C GLY A 150 27.43 -16.39 26.21
N ILE A 151 26.40 -15.84 25.55
CA ILE A 151 25.90 -14.50 25.87
C ILE A 151 24.79 -14.63 26.91
N VAL A 152 25.04 -14.03 28.07
CA VAL A 152 24.00 -13.64 29.02
C VAL A 152 23.80 -12.13 28.86
N THR A 153 22.56 -11.68 28.78
CA THR A 153 22.23 -10.25 28.68
C THR A 153 21.14 -9.91 29.68
N GLY A 154 21.06 -8.66 30.09
CA GLY A 154 20.00 -8.17 30.96
C GLY A 154 19.68 -6.73 30.63
N ASP A 155 18.48 -6.32 31.04
CA ASP A 155 17.96 -4.96 30.86
C ASP A 155 16.92 -4.67 31.94
N GLU A 156 16.69 -3.39 32.22
CA GLU A 156 15.71 -2.93 33.19
C GLU A 156 14.47 -2.35 32.49
N LYS A 157 13.30 -2.72 32.97
CA LYS A 157 12.03 -2.26 32.42
C LYS A 157 11.06 -1.82 33.50
N TRP A 158 10.56 -0.59 33.38
CA TRP A 158 9.41 -0.15 34.15
C TRP A 158 8.13 -0.85 33.69
N ILE A 159 7.43 -1.45 34.65
CA ILE A 159 6.13 -2.10 34.46
C ILE A 159 5.10 -1.33 35.28
N SER A 160 4.14 -0.73 34.57
CA SER A 160 2.99 -0.08 35.20
C SER A 160 1.90 -1.12 35.52
N PHE A 161 1.31 -1.07 36.73
CA PHE A 161 0.19 -1.93 37.10
C PHE A 161 -1.06 -1.69 36.25
N GLU A 162 -1.27 -0.44 35.82
CA GLU A 162 -2.34 -0.04 34.93
C GLU A 162 -1.77 0.32 33.56
N ASN A 163 -2.06 -0.51 32.56
CA ASN A 163 -1.66 -0.28 31.17
C ASN A 163 -2.86 -0.44 30.23
N PRO A 164 -3.86 0.48 30.29
CA PRO A 164 -5.00 0.42 29.39
C PRO A 164 -4.53 0.64 27.96
N LYS A 165 -4.88 -0.29 27.07
CA LYS A 165 -4.60 -0.19 25.64
C LYS A 165 -5.81 0.45 24.95
N TYR A 166 -5.55 1.34 23.99
CA TYR A 166 -6.62 1.84 23.11
C TYR A 166 -7.20 0.67 22.32
N THR A 167 -8.46 0.34 22.58
CA THR A 167 -9.21 -0.67 21.84
C THR A 167 -10.05 -0.01 20.76
N LYS A 168 -10.02 -0.57 19.55
CA LYS A 168 -10.92 -0.17 18.47
C LYS A 168 -12.25 -0.88 18.66
N SER A 169 -13.36 -0.14 18.58
CA SER A 169 -14.73 -0.68 18.62
C SER A 169 -15.39 -0.54 17.26
N TRP A 170 -16.22 -1.51 16.88
CA TRP A 170 -17.14 -1.40 15.75
C TRP A 170 -18.38 -0.64 16.22
N VAL A 171 -18.69 0.48 15.58
CA VAL A 171 -19.86 1.31 15.86
C VAL A 171 -20.50 1.76 14.56
N ASP A 172 -21.80 2.03 14.59
CA ASP A 172 -22.51 2.57 13.43
C ASP A 172 -22.03 4.00 13.10
N PRO A 173 -22.13 4.44 11.83
CA PRO A 173 -21.76 5.80 11.44
C PRO A 173 -22.53 6.85 12.24
N GLY A 174 -21.80 7.71 12.97
CA GLY A 174 -22.36 8.79 13.78
C GLY A 174 -22.56 8.45 15.27
N GLN A 175 -22.39 7.20 15.69
CA GLN A 175 -22.43 6.83 17.10
C GLN A 175 -21.08 7.08 17.80
N PRO A 176 -21.09 7.58 19.05
CA PRO A 176 -19.86 7.71 19.83
C PRO A 176 -19.32 6.33 20.23
N SER A 177 -18.00 6.19 20.17
CA SER A 177 -17.30 5.00 20.70
C SER A 177 -17.12 5.10 22.20
N ALA A 178 -16.95 3.96 22.87
CA ALA A 178 -16.67 3.90 24.30
C ALA A 178 -15.40 4.69 24.65
N SER A 179 -15.46 5.53 25.68
CA SER A 179 -14.31 6.30 26.15
C SER A 179 -13.45 5.46 27.08
N THR A 180 -12.13 5.53 26.91
CA THR A 180 -11.16 4.98 27.85
C THR A 180 -10.50 6.14 28.59
N ALA A 181 -10.45 6.06 29.92
CA ALA A 181 -9.78 7.08 30.71
C ALA A 181 -8.29 7.16 30.32
N ARG A 182 -7.78 8.39 30.16
CA ARG A 182 -6.35 8.58 29.95
C ARG A 182 -5.62 8.14 31.20
N PRO A 183 -4.62 7.27 31.07
CA PRO A 183 -3.92 6.79 32.25
C PRO A 183 -3.04 7.90 32.84
N ASN A 184 -3.00 7.99 34.17
CA ASN A 184 -2.26 9.02 34.92
C ASN A 184 -0.75 8.96 34.61
N CYS A 185 -0.05 10.09 34.72
CA CYS A 185 1.41 10.17 34.56
C CYS A 185 2.15 9.63 35.79
N PHE A 186 1.58 9.79 37.00
CA PHE A 186 2.17 9.35 38.27
C PHE A 186 1.70 7.94 38.65
N ARG A 187 1.91 6.96 37.78
CA ARG A 187 1.45 5.58 38.05
C ARG A 187 2.28 4.95 39.15
N LYS A 188 1.66 3.98 39.84
CA LYS A 188 2.44 2.98 40.57
C LYS A 188 3.15 2.15 39.52
N GLU A 189 4.47 2.21 39.53
CA GLU A 189 5.34 1.45 38.64
C GLU A 189 6.35 0.71 39.48
N THR A 190 6.69 -0.49 39.00
CA THR A 190 7.73 -1.32 39.56
C THR A 190 8.77 -1.55 38.47
N MET A 191 10.05 -1.45 38.81
CA MET A 191 11.14 -1.78 37.91
C MET A 191 11.39 -3.30 37.96
N LEU A 192 11.37 -3.93 36.80
CA LEU A 192 11.82 -5.30 36.60
C LEU A 192 13.25 -5.26 36.06
N CYS A 193 14.17 -5.90 36.78
CA CYS A 193 15.51 -6.22 36.30
C CYS A 193 15.50 -7.68 35.88
N VAL A 194 15.90 -7.99 34.64
CA VAL A 194 15.88 -9.36 34.14
C VAL A 194 17.18 -9.66 33.40
N TRP A 195 17.74 -10.84 33.66
CA TRP A 195 18.87 -11.40 32.95
C TRP A 195 18.49 -12.75 32.36
N TRP A 196 18.85 -12.95 31.10
CA TRP A 196 18.48 -14.12 30.32
C TRP A 196 19.61 -14.54 29.36
N ASP A 197 19.55 -15.78 28.92
CA ASP A 197 20.43 -16.34 27.90
C ASP A 197 19.59 -17.02 26.80
N GLN A 198 20.22 -17.87 25.98
CA GLN A 198 19.52 -18.61 24.92
C GLN A 198 18.59 -19.73 25.43
N GLU A 199 18.75 -20.19 26.68
CA GLU A 199 17.98 -21.28 27.29
C GLU A 199 16.79 -20.75 28.09
N GLY A 200 16.89 -19.55 28.67
CA GLY A 200 15.77 -18.89 29.32
C GLY A 200 16.17 -17.74 30.23
N VAL A 201 15.26 -17.41 31.14
CA VAL A 201 15.51 -16.40 32.19
C VAL A 201 16.41 -17.02 33.25
N VAL A 202 17.58 -16.41 33.46
CA VAL A 202 18.58 -16.85 34.44
C VAL A 202 18.23 -16.28 35.82
N TYR A 203 17.91 -14.98 35.87
CA TYR A 203 17.56 -14.28 37.10
C TYR A 203 16.63 -13.12 36.79
N TYR A 204 15.73 -12.80 37.71
CA TYR A 204 14.92 -11.60 37.63
C TYR A 204 14.61 -11.08 39.03
N GLU A 205 14.42 -9.77 39.12
CA GLU A 205 14.11 -9.09 40.36
C GLU A 205 13.08 -7.98 40.13
N PHE A 206 12.14 -7.87 41.06
CA PHE A 206 11.19 -6.77 41.10
C PHE A 206 11.54 -5.85 42.25
N LEU A 207 11.88 -4.61 41.93
CA LEU A 207 12.14 -3.58 42.95
C LEU A 207 10.81 -3.13 43.58
N LYS A 208 10.86 -2.53 44.78
CA LYS A 208 9.61 -1.98 45.36
C LYS A 208 9.16 -0.77 44.54
N ALA A 209 7.88 -0.43 44.65
CA ALA A 209 7.30 0.66 43.88
C ALA A 209 8.04 1.99 44.15
N GLY A 210 8.55 2.61 43.09
CA GLY A 210 9.32 3.86 43.16
C GLY A 210 10.81 3.72 43.49
N GLU A 211 11.32 2.50 43.74
CA GLU A 211 12.76 2.26 43.85
C GLU A 211 13.41 2.16 42.46
N THR A 212 14.69 2.57 42.38
CA THR A 212 15.49 2.53 41.17
C THR A 212 16.79 1.78 41.42
N VAL A 213 17.30 1.09 40.40
CA VAL A 213 18.61 0.46 40.46
C VAL A 213 19.69 1.53 40.67
N ASN A 214 20.41 1.42 41.78
CA ASN A 214 21.64 2.17 42.04
C ASN A 214 22.86 1.25 41.82
N THR A 215 24.05 1.83 41.81
CA THR A 215 25.29 1.08 41.57
C THR A 215 25.49 -0.05 42.60
N ASP A 216 25.19 0.21 43.88
CA ASP A 216 25.39 -0.76 44.95
C ASP A 216 24.44 -1.95 44.84
N HIS A 217 23.20 -1.71 44.40
CA HIS A 217 22.20 -2.74 44.17
C HIS A 217 22.52 -3.58 42.95
N TYR A 218 23.15 -3.01 41.92
CA TYR A 218 23.58 -3.77 40.74
C TYR A 218 24.83 -4.63 41.01
N GLN A 219 25.60 -4.32 42.06
CA GLN A 219 26.82 -5.03 42.44
C GLN A 219 26.59 -6.23 43.37
N GLN A 220 25.42 -6.31 44.02
CA GLN A 220 25.03 -7.42 44.89
C GLN A 220 24.66 -8.67 44.08
#